data_AF-A0A4R0EKI1-F1
#
_entry.id   AF-A0A4R0EKI1-F1
#
_cell.length_a   1.000
_cell.length_b   1.000
_cell.length_c   1.000
_cell.angle_alpha   90.00
_cell.angle_beta   90.00
_cell.angle_gamma   90.00
#
_symmetry.space_group_name_H-M   'P 1'
#
loop_
_entity.id
_entity.type
_entity.pdbx_description
1 polymer ?
#
loop_
_entity_poly.entity_id
_entity_poly.type
_entity_poly.pdbx_seq_one_letter_code
_entity_poly.pdbx_strand_id
1 'polypeptide(L)'
;MKLIVYIFLILFSGFTFAIETPIKWIRSPLLPLSESVAGHKIKKFEVQAAFTANEKGEIVNAKIIKSSGRPQVDTYILAGLYLAKIQIYYENGKPTPFNAIQAFEINNKYSNDKTYYLCRFETKSKHYEFQQQYTNFTEALKELDYVYLNAPVSKREFELSKYVDENLGEYDIEFYSQDGKISNVRGINSKDYFWLYAGEAVEYAKTIQPKKANWSKNRHKFTDTITLSRKCNSKPI
;
A
#
# COMPACT_ATOMS: atom_id res chain seq x y z
N MET A 1 31.58 -4.75 -11.06
CA MET A 1 31.02 -4.76 -12.43
C MET A 1 29.76 -5.63 -12.40
N LYS A 2 28.60 -5.06 -12.78
CA LYS A 2 27.26 -5.64 -12.62
C LYS A 2 27.08 -6.82 -13.60
N LEU A 3 26.64 -7.98 -13.12
CA LEU A 3 26.12 -9.04 -13.98
C LEU A 3 24.59 -9.07 -13.84
N ILE A 4 23.91 -8.64 -14.89
CA ILE A 4 22.50 -8.89 -15.14
C ILE A 4 22.47 -10.09 -16.09
N VAL A 5 21.84 -11.20 -15.71
CA VAL A 5 21.77 -12.41 -16.54
C VAL A 5 20.42 -12.48 -17.23
N TYR A 6 20.46 -12.41 -18.57
CA TYR A 6 19.43 -12.88 -19.48
C TYR A 6 19.86 -14.24 -20.04
N ILE A 7 18.89 -15.14 -20.24
CA ILE A 7 19.10 -16.51 -20.71
C ILE A 7 19.45 -16.49 -22.21
N PHE A 8 20.62 -16.99 -22.59
CA PHE A 8 20.90 -17.54 -23.93
C PHE A 8 21.82 -18.75 -23.80
N LEU A 9 21.43 -19.86 -24.45
CA LEU A 9 22.26 -21.06 -24.63
C LEU A 9 23.51 -20.72 -25.45
N ILE A 10 24.70 -21.13 -24.98
CA ILE A 10 25.80 -21.73 -25.76
C ILE A 10 26.90 -22.22 -24.79
N LEU A 11 27.58 -23.28 -25.25
CA LEU A 11 28.40 -24.28 -24.56
C LEU A 11 29.83 -23.86 -24.14
N PHE A 12 30.27 -24.53 -23.06
CA PHE A 12 31.64 -24.84 -22.60
C PHE A 12 32.64 -23.71 -22.28
N SER A 13 32.87 -23.49 -20.98
CA SER A 13 34.15 -23.83 -20.30
C SER A 13 34.14 -23.40 -18.82
N GLY A 14 34.62 -24.28 -17.93
CA GLY A 14 35.15 -23.90 -16.61
C GLY A 14 34.18 -23.43 -15.51
N PHE A 15 32.86 -23.65 -15.62
CA PHE A 15 31.94 -23.30 -14.54
C PHE A 15 32.01 -24.33 -13.41
N THR A 16 32.46 -23.90 -12.23
CA THR A 16 31.97 -24.46 -10.96
C THR A 16 30.45 -24.52 -11.05
N PHE A 17 29.91 -25.73 -11.10
CA PHE A 17 28.48 -25.96 -10.99
C PHE A 17 28.00 -25.32 -9.69
N ALA A 18 27.35 -24.15 -9.78
CA ALA A 18 26.30 -23.85 -8.82
C ALA A 18 25.25 -24.92 -9.07
N ILE A 19 25.31 -26.00 -8.29
CA ILE A 19 24.25 -27.00 -8.27
C ILE A 19 23.01 -26.23 -7.82
N GLU A 20 22.15 -25.84 -8.77
CA GLU A 20 20.83 -25.31 -8.49
C GLU A 20 20.01 -26.44 -7.88
N THR A 21 20.21 -26.70 -6.60
CA THR A 21 19.29 -27.53 -5.84
C THR A 21 17.94 -26.82 -5.88
N PRO A 22 16.87 -27.47 -6.37
CA PRO A 22 15.56 -26.83 -6.39
C PRO A 22 15.19 -26.39 -4.97
N ILE A 23 14.74 -25.15 -4.83
CA ILE A 23 14.34 -24.57 -3.54
C ILE A 23 13.24 -25.46 -2.95
N LYS A 24 13.54 -26.14 -1.84
CA LYS A 24 12.58 -26.99 -1.14
C LYS A 24 12.01 -26.26 0.06
N TRP A 25 10.73 -25.91 -0.01
CA TRP A 25 10.02 -25.30 1.10
C TRP A 25 9.74 -26.35 2.18
N ILE A 26 10.19 -26.09 3.41
CA ILE A 26 9.68 -26.79 4.60
C ILE A 26 8.28 -26.25 4.92
N ARG A 27 8.14 -24.92 4.83
CA ARG A 27 6.88 -24.21 4.94
C ARG A 27 6.80 -23.23 3.78
N SER A 28 5.93 -23.51 2.82
CA SER A 28 5.69 -22.62 1.68
C SER A 28 5.09 -21.29 2.15
N PRO A 29 5.36 -20.19 1.43
CA PRO A 29 4.73 -18.91 1.73
C PRO A 29 3.21 -19.03 1.60
N LEU A 30 2.49 -18.63 2.65
CA LEU A 30 1.03 -18.56 2.61
C LEU A 30 0.63 -17.26 1.89
N LEU A 31 -0.14 -17.39 0.82
CA LEU A 31 -0.55 -16.26 -0.02
C LEU A 31 -2.08 -16.11 -0.03
N PRO A 32 -2.72 -15.77 1.12
CA PRO A 32 -4.17 -15.65 1.17
C PRO A 32 -4.58 -14.33 0.54
N LEU A 33 -4.75 -14.31 -0.78
CA LEU A 33 -5.29 -13.14 -1.48
C LEU A 33 -6.77 -12.97 -1.13
N SER A 34 -7.13 -11.80 -0.59
CA SER A 34 -8.53 -11.39 -0.45
C SER A 34 -9.04 -10.80 -1.77
N GLU A 35 -10.36 -10.77 -1.92
CA GLU A 35 -11.02 -10.14 -3.07
C GLU A 35 -10.63 -8.67 -3.23
N SER A 36 -10.57 -7.91 -2.12
CA SER A 36 -10.16 -6.50 -2.12
C SER A 36 -8.72 -6.28 -2.64
N VAL A 37 -7.83 -7.25 -2.38
CA VAL A 37 -6.42 -7.19 -2.78
C VAL A 37 -6.22 -7.72 -4.19
N ALA A 38 -6.97 -8.72 -4.62
CA ALA A 38 -6.86 -9.31 -5.95
C ALA A 38 -7.66 -8.55 -7.02
N GLY A 39 -8.80 -7.96 -6.66
CA GLY A 39 -9.76 -7.45 -7.63
C GLY A 39 -10.32 -8.57 -8.53
N HIS A 40 -11.04 -8.17 -9.57
CA HIS A 40 -11.74 -9.07 -10.49
C HIS A 40 -11.14 -9.07 -11.90
N LYS A 41 -10.38 -8.02 -12.24
CA LYS A 41 -9.80 -7.86 -13.58
C LYS A 41 -8.72 -8.89 -13.92
N ILE A 42 -7.81 -9.12 -12.98
CA ILE A 42 -6.58 -9.87 -13.27
C ILE A 42 -6.82 -11.33 -12.98
N LYS A 43 -6.87 -12.18 -14.03
CA LYS A 43 -7.05 -13.64 -13.89
C LYS A 43 -5.89 -14.31 -13.15
N LYS A 44 -4.69 -13.76 -13.30
CA LYS A 44 -3.45 -14.38 -12.85
C LYS A 44 -2.41 -13.32 -12.55
N PHE A 45 -1.77 -13.43 -11.40
CA PHE A 45 -0.63 -12.59 -11.02
C PHE A 45 0.67 -13.34 -11.26
N GLU A 46 1.58 -12.69 -11.96
CA GLU A 46 2.95 -13.16 -12.14
C GLU A 46 3.89 -12.23 -11.38
N VAL A 47 4.62 -12.79 -10.43
CA VAL A 47 5.54 -12.03 -9.57
C VAL A 47 6.87 -12.73 -9.53
N GLN A 48 7.96 -11.97 -9.47
CA GLN A 48 9.26 -12.52 -9.14
C GLN A 48 9.80 -11.81 -7.91
N ALA A 49 10.27 -12.58 -6.94
CA ALA A 49 10.88 -12.07 -5.73
C ALA A 49 12.30 -12.61 -5.59
N ALA A 50 13.24 -11.73 -5.25
CA ALA A 50 14.56 -12.11 -4.79
C ALA A 50 14.59 -12.12 -3.27
N PHE A 51 15.19 -13.13 -2.66
CA PHE A 51 15.29 -13.24 -1.20
C PHE A 51 16.63 -13.84 -0.75
N THR A 52 16.94 -13.61 0.53
CA THR A 52 18.09 -14.17 1.25
C THR A 52 17.59 -15.02 2.40
N ALA A 53 18.04 -16.27 2.46
CA ALA A 53 17.79 -17.17 3.58
C ALA A 53 19.05 -17.34 4.42
N ASN A 54 18.89 -17.40 5.75
CA ASN A 54 19.99 -17.63 6.68
C ASN A 54 20.32 -19.13 6.84
N GLU A 55 21.30 -19.45 7.69
CA GLU A 55 21.76 -20.81 8.02
C GLU A 55 20.66 -21.71 8.61
N LYS A 56 19.56 -21.12 9.09
CA LYS A 56 18.40 -21.83 9.67
C LYS A 56 17.28 -22.03 8.65
N GLY A 57 17.46 -21.57 7.40
CA GLY A 57 16.46 -21.62 6.34
C GLY A 57 15.35 -20.57 6.50
N GLU A 58 15.56 -19.53 7.32
CA GLU A 58 14.63 -18.43 7.52
C GLU A 58 14.93 -17.31 6.52
N ILE A 59 13.89 -16.72 5.93
CA ILE A 59 14.05 -15.60 5.01
C ILE A 59 14.24 -14.32 5.82
N VAL A 60 15.42 -13.71 5.69
CA VAL A 60 15.82 -12.50 6.43
C VAL A 60 15.74 -11.23 5.59
N ASN A 61 15.67 -11.37 4.27
CA ASN A 61 15.48 -10.26 3.34
C ASN A 61 14.72 -10.75 2.10
N ALA A 62 13.79 -9.94 1.62
CA ALA A 62 13.03 -10.21 0.40
C ALA A 62 12.66 -8.90 -0.31
N LYS A 63 12.69 -8.92 -1.64
CA LYS A 63 12.26 -7.81 -2.50
C LYS A 63 11.59 -8.31 -3.77
N ILE A 64 10.65 -7.53 -4.27
CA ILE A 64 10.00 -7.77 -5.56
C ILE A 64 10.91 -7.25 -6.67
N ILE A 65 11.17 -8.11 -7.67
CA ILE A 65 11.97 -7.78 -8.85
C ILE A 65 11.10 -7.71 -10.12
N LYS A 66 9.98 -8.44 -10.17
CA LYS A 66 8.91 -8.26 -11.16
C LYS A 66 7.59 -8.13 -10.40
N SER A 67 6.96 -6.97 -10.49
CA SER A 67 5.69 -6.68 -9.83
C SER A 67 4.52 -7.41 -10.48
N SER A 68 3.51 -7.77 -9.67
CA SER A 68 2.20 -8.25 -10.13
C SER A 68 1.40 -7.20 -10.92
N GLY A 69 1.83 -5.93 -10.89
CA GLY A 69 1.02 -4.79 -11.31
C GLY A 69 0.02 -4.32 -10.25
N ARG A 70 -0.03 -4.97 -9.08
CA ARG A 70 -0.90 -4.59 -7.94
C ARG A 70 -0.07 -4.58 -6.65
N PRO A 71 0.38 -3.41 -6.15
CA PRO A 71 1.32 -3.31 -5.02
C PRO A 71 0.87 -4.03 -3.74
N GLN A 72 -0.44 -4.15 -3.53
CA GLN A 72 -1.01 -4.88 -2.39
C GLN A 72 -0.73 -6.39 -2.51
N VAL A 73 -0.85 -6.98 -3.71
CA VAL A 73 -0.51 -8.39 -3.98
C VAL A 73 0.98 -8.62 -3.72
N ASP A 74 1.83 -7.71 -4.21
CA ASP A 74 3.28 -7.74 -3.98
C ASP A 74 3.62 -7.73 -2.48
N THR A 75 2.93 -6.90 -1.70
CA THR A 75 3.10 -6.83 -0.24
C THR A 75 2.71 -8.15 0.43
N TYR A 76 1.61 -8.77 0.01
CA TYR A 76 1.18 -10.08 0.53
C TYR A 76 2.20 -11.18 0.24
N ILE A 77 2.82 -11.17 -0.94
CA ILE A 77 3.87 -12.12 -1.30
C ILE A 77 5.10 -11.93 -0.41
N LEU A 78 5.53 -10.69 -0.19
CA LEU A 78 6.64 -10.41 0.72
C LEU A 78 6.33 -10.88 2.14
N ALA A 79 5.14 -10.59 2.67
CA ALA A 79 4.73 -11.05 4.00
C ALA A 79 4.71 -12.58 4.09
N GLY A 80 4.18 -13.27 3.07
CA GLY A 80 4.20 -14.73 2.98
C GLY A 80 5.61 -15.30 2.96
N LEU A 81 6.54 -14.67 2.23
CA LEU A 81 7.96 -15.05 2.18
C LEU A 81 8.64 -14.93 3.54
N TYR A 82 8.44 -13.83 4.27
CA TYR A 82 9.02 -13.68 5.61
C TYR A 82 8.48 -14.68 6.63
N LEU A 83 7.28 -15.23 6.39
CA LEU A 83 6.70 -16.31 7.19
C LEU A 83 7.08 -17.71 6.67
N ALA A 84 7.70 -17.84 5.50
CA ALA A 84 8.07 -19.12 4.93
C ALA A 84 9.34 -19.69 5.59
N LYS A 85 9.60 -20.98 5.35
CA LYS A 85 10.84 -21.65 5.78
C LYS A 85 11.33 -22.58 4.68
N ILE A 86 12.61 -22.50 4.36
CA ILE A 86 13.25 -23.30 3.32
C ILE A 86 14.14 -24.35 3.96
N GLN A 87 14.35 -25.45 3.27
CA GLN A 87 15.36 -26.44 3.63
C GLN A 87 16.73 -25.79 3.75
N ILE A 88 17.43 -26.09 4.84
CA ILE A 88 18.77 -25.56 5.09
C ILE A 88 19.71 -25.97 3.96
N TYR A 89 20.41 -25.00 3.40
CA TYR A 89 21.45 -25.22 2.41
C TYR A 89 22.78 -25.48 3.12
N TYR A 90 23.50 -26.50 2.67
CA TYR A 90 24.80 -26.88 3.23
C TYR A 90 25.88 -26.73 2.17
N GLU A 91 26.94 -26.01 2.50
CA GLU A 91 28.16 -25.93 1.71
C GLU A 91 29.31 -26.52 2.53
N ASN A 92 30.00 -27.53 1.99
CA ASN A 92 31.07 -28.26 2.69
C ASN A 92 30.65 -28.78 4.08
N GLY A 93 29.42 -29.29 4.21
CA GLY A 93 28.87 -29.84 5.45
C GLY A 93 28.47 -28.80 6.50
N LYS A 94 28.55 -27.50 6.19
CA LYS A 94 28.13 -26.42 7.08
C LYS A 94 26.88 -25.73 6.56
N PRO A 95 25.90 -25.41 7.41
CA PRO A 95 24.78 -24.54 7.04
C PRO A 95 25.30 -23.18 6.54
N THR A 96 24.85 -22.75 5.37
CA THR A 96 25.33 -21.53 4.72
C THR A 96 24.15 -20.69 4.22
N PRO A 97 24.14 -19.36 4.42
CA PRO A 97 23.15 -18.48 3.83
C PRO A 97 23.21 -18.52 2.32
N PHE A 98 22.07 -18.32 1.66
CA PHE A 98 22.03 -18.25 0.20
C PHE A 98 21.01 -17.23 -0.29
N ASN A 99 21.21 -16.79 -1.54
CA ASN A 99 20.30 -15.91 -2.25
C ASN A 99 19.56 -16.70 -3.33
N ALA A 100 18.30 -16.37 -3.54
CA ALA A 100 17.46 -17.04 -4.52
C ALA A 100 16.47 -16.06 -5.16
N ILE A 101 16.00 -16.44 -6.35
CA ILE A 101 14.90 -15.78 -7.05
C ILE A 101 13.78 -16.81 -7.22
N GLN A 102 12.58 -16.46 -6.80
CA GLN A 102 11.39 -17.30 -6.95
C GLN A 102 10.35 -16.57 -7.79
N ALA A 103 9.87 -17.26 -8.84
CA ALA A 103 8.68 -16.86 -9.57
C ALA A 103 7.42 -17.39 -8.86
N PHE A 104 6.43 -16.52 -8.71
CA PHE A 104 5.12 -16.84 -8.17
C PHE A 104 4.09 -16.66 -9.26
N GLU A 105 3.25 -17.67 -9.37
CA GLU A 105 2.11 -17.71 -10.24
C GLU A 105 0.87 -17.92 -9.38
N ILE A 106 0.02 -16.90 -9.30
CA ILE A 106 -1.16 -16.92 -8.42
C ILE A 106 -2.40 -16.74 -9.26
N ASN A 107 -3.24 -17.78 -9.30
CA ASN A 107 -4.54 -17.71 -9.93
C ASN A 107 -5.50 -16.90 -9.05
N ASN A 108 -6.13 -15.89 -9.65
CA ASN A 108 -7.12 -15.07 -8.96
C ASN A 108 -8.50 -15.73 -9.06
N LYS A 109 -8.92 -16.40 -7.99
CA LYS A 109 -10.25 -17.03 -7.90
C LYS A 109 -11.42 -16.05 -7.96
N TYR A 110 -11.18 -14.75 -7.76
CA TYR A 110 -12.21 -13.72 -7.83
C TYR A 110 -12.39 -13.17 -9.24
N SER A 111 -11.45 -13.45 -10.14
CA SER A 111 -11.57 -12.99 -11.51
C SER A 111 -12.74 -13.65 -12.22
N ASN A 112 -13.49 -12.83 -12.95
CA ASN A 112 -14.64 -13.26 -13.72
C ASN A 112 -14.81 -12.35 -14.95
N ASP A 113 -15.68 -12.74 -15.88
CA ASP A 113 -15.85 -12.03 -17.16
C ASP A 113 -16.90 -10.89 -17.10
N LYS A 114 -17.31 -10.46 -15.89
CA LYS A 114 -18.17 -9.27 -15.77
C LYS A 114 -17.37 -8.00 -16.05
N THR A 115 -18.07 -7.00 -16.53
CA THR A 115 -17.52 -5.66 -16.71
C THR A 115 -17.36 -4.96 -15.35
N TYR A 116 -16.16 -4.48 -15.05
CA TYR A 116 -15.89 -3.65 -13.88
C TYR A 116 -15.41 -2.26 -14.29
N TYR A 117 -15.49 -1.32 -13.35
CA TYR A 117 -14.93 0.02 -13.45
C TYR A 117 -13.97 0.22 -12.29
N LEU A 118 -12.81 0.81 -12.57
CA LEU A 118 -11.90 1.27 -11.53
C LEU A 118 -12.44 2.60 -11.00
N CYS A 119 -12.82 2.58 -9.74
CA CYS A 119 -13.38 3.71 -9.03
C CYS A 119 -12.41 4.20 -7.96
N ARG A 120 -12.52 5.48 -7.63
CA ARG A 120 -11.78 6.11 -6.54
C ARG A 120 -12.72 6.98 -5.71
N PHE A 121 -12.34 7.18 -4.45
CA PHE A 121 -12.91 8.28 -3.69
C PHE A 121 -12.18 9.58 -4.06
N GLU A 122 -12.95 10.63 -4.30
CA GLU A 122 -12.46 12.00 -4.37
C GLU A 122 -12.89 12.73 -3.10
N THR A 123 -11.97 13.48 -2.50
CA THR A 123 -12.22 14.24 -1.28
C THR A 123 -11.94 15.70 -1.48
N LYS A 124 -12.77 16.54 -0.87
CA LYS A 124 -12.54 17.98 -0.74
C LYS A 124 -12.61 18.34 0.73
N SER A 125 -11.53 18.91 1.26
CA SER A 125 -11.48 19.40 2.63
C SER A 125 -11.84 20.87 2.64
N LYS A 126 -12.89 21.22 3.39
CA LYS A 126 -13.32 22.61 3.55
C LYS A 126 -12.23 23.44 4.21
N HIS A 127 -11.54 22.88 5.20
CA HIS A 127 -10.43 23.56 5.88
C HIS A 127 -9.24 23.78 4.94
N TYR A 128 -8.87 22.76 4.16
CA TYR A 128 -7.75 22.85 3.21
C TYR A 128 -8.04 23.81 2.08
N GLU A 129 -9.25 23.79 1.51
CA GLU A 129 -9.67 24.73 0.45
C GLU A 129 -9.64 26.18 0.96
N PHE A 130 -10.10 26.42 2.19
CA PHE A 130 -10.03 27.74 2.81
C PHE A 130 -8.57 28.18 3.06
N GLN A 131 -7.71 27.27 3.53
CA GLN A 131 -6.28 27.50 3.67
C GLN A 131 -5.61 27.92 2.34
N GLN A 132 -6.04 27.38 1.19
CA GLN A 132 -5.46 27.72 -0.13
C GLN A 132 -5.73 29.17 -0.56
N GLN A 133 -6.64 29.89 0.10
CA GLN A 133 -6.93 31.29 -0.22
C GLN A 133 -5.82 32.25 0.26
N TYR A 134 -4.93 31.78 1.14
CA TYR A 134 -3.84 32.57 1.70
C TYR A 134 -2.54 32.33 0.95
N THR A 135 -1.68 33.35 0.85
CA THR A 135 -0.41 33.24 0.10
C THR A 135 0.61 32.37 0.83
N ASN A 136 0.52 32.27 2.16
CA ASN A 136 1.39 31.43 2.97
C ASN A 136 0.71 30.99 4.28
N PHE A 137 1.32 30.02 4.96
CA PHE A 137 0.79 29.47 6.21
C PHE A 137 0.77 30.46 7.37
N THR A 138 1.66 31.47 7.39
CA THR A 138 1.68 32.46 8.47
C THR A 138 0.43 33.34 8.42
N GLU A 139 -0.02 33.70 7.23
CA GLU A 139 -1.28 34.43 7.02
C GLU A 139 -2.49 33.55 7.30
N ALA A 140 -2.49 32.31 6.79
CA ALA A 140 -3.56 31.36 7.05
C ALA A 140 -3.78 31.13 8.55
N LEU A 141 -2.70 30.98 9.33
CA LEU A 141 -2.76 30.76 10.78
C LEU A 141 -3.18 32.00 11.60
N LYS A 142 -3.37 33.17 10.97
CA LYS A 142 -4.06 34.29 11.63
C LYS A 142 -5.53 33.96 11.83
N GLU A 143 -6.14 33.34 10.82
CA GLU A 143 -7.57 33.00 10.76
C GLU A 143 -7.87 31.55 11.13
N LEU A 144 -6.91 30.63 10.92
CA LEU A 144 -7.09 29.19 11.15
C LEU A 144 -6.35 28.69 12.39
N ASP A 145 -6.94 27.72 13.07
CA ASP A 145 -6.33 27.05 14.22
C ASP A 145 -5.18 26.10 13.84
N TYR A 146 -5.16 25.66 12.59
CA TYR A 146 -4.11 24.83 12.02
C TYR A 146 -4.07 24.95 10.50
N VAL A 147 -3.00 24.45 9.89
CA VAL A 147 -2.90 24.24 8.45
C VAL A 147 -2.42 22.83 8.16
N TYR A 148 -2.91 22.20 7.10
CA TYR A 148 -2.35 20.94 6.62
C TYR A 148 -1.05 21.19 5.87
N LEU A 149 -0.06 20.32 6.12
CA LEU A 149 1.20 20.34 5.39
C LEU A 149 1.14 19.51 4.10
N ASN A 150 0.22 18.55 4.02
CA ASN A 150 -0.12 17.80 2.81
C ASN A 150 -1.63 17.80 2.63
N ALA A 151 -2.09 17.82 1.38
CA ALA A 151 -3.51 17.78 1.10
C ALA A 151 -4.19 16.51 1.67
N PRO A 152 -5.34 16.64 2.36
CA PRO A 152 -6.13 15.51 2.80
C PRO A 152 -6.88 14.88 1.62
N VAL A 153 -6.20 13.97 0.92
CA VAL A 153 -6.72 13.29 -0.27
C VAL A 153 -6.89 11.80 -0.01
N SER A 154 -7.97 11.21 -0.54
CA SER A 154 -8.08 9.76 -0.62
C SER A 154 -7.19 9.21 -1.74
N LYS A 155 -6.47 8.11 -1.44
CA LYS A 155 -5.74 7.30 -2.44
C LYS A 155 -6.37 5.94 -2.69
N ARG A 156 -7.57 5.73 -2.15
CA ARG A 156 -8.24 4.42 -2.22
C ARG A 156 -8.88 4.24 -3.60
N GLU A 157 -8.44 3.18 -4.27
CA GLU A 157 -9.05 2.68 -5.49
C GLU A 157 -9.77 1.36 -5.21
N PHE A 158 -10.89 1.12 -5.89
CA PHE A 158 -11.71 -0.08 -5.76
C PHE A 158 -12.51 -0.32 -7.04
N GLU A 159 -13.08 -1.53 -7.17
CA GLU A 159 -13.77 -1.95 -8.39
C GLU A 159 -15.27 -2.05 -8.15
N LEU A 160 -16.07 -1.59 -9.11
CA LEU A 160 -17.53 -1.77 -9.11
C LEU A 160 -17.99 -2.30 -10.46
N SER A 161 -19.02 -3.14 -10.46
CA SER A 161 -19.61 -3.68 -11.69
C SER A 161 -20.52 -2.69 -12.43
N LYS A 162 -20.60 -1.44 -11.96
CA LYS A 162 -21.40 -0.37 -12.55
C LYS A 162 -20.61 0.94 -12.52
N TYR A 163 -20.83 1.76 -13.55
CA TYR A 163 -20.34 3.13 -13.56
C TYR A 163 -21.03 3.93 -12.45
N VAL A 164 -20.26 4.69 -11.69
CA VAL A 164 -20.77 5.59 -10.65
C VAL A 164 -20.00 6.90 -10.71
N ASP A 165 -20.74 8.00 -10.73
CA ASP A 165 -20.27 9.34 -10.40
C ASP A 165 -21.31 9.95 -9.47
N GLU A 166 -21.01 9.94 -8.18
CA GLU A 166 -21.96 10.36 -7.15
C GLU A 166 -21.26 11.18 -6.07
N ASN A 167 -21.98 12.18 -5.56
CA ASN A 167 -21.61 12.88 -4.33
C ASN A 167 -22.20 12.09 -3.15
N LEU A 168 -21.32 11.65 -2.24
CA LEU A 168 -21.70 10.90 -1.05
C LEU A 168 -22.09 11.82 0.12
N GLY A 169 -21.76 13.10 0.04
CA GLY A 169 -22.12 14.11 1.03
C GLY A 169 -20.92 14.65 1.80
N GLU A 170 -21.22 15.38 2.86
CA GLU A 170 -20.25 16.00 3.76
C GLU A 170 -20.14 15.22 5.06
N TYR A 171 -18.91 15.03 5.51
CA TYR A 171 -18.58 14.29 6.72
C TYR A 171 -17.70 15.16 7.62
N ASP A 172 -18.18 15.42 8.82
CA ASP A 172 -17.39 16.09 9.85
C ASP A 172 -16.42 15.07 10.48
N ILE A 173 -15.14 15.38 10.41
CA ILE A 173 -14.05 14.53 10.88
C ILE A 173 -13.38 15.23 12.06
N GLU A 174 -13.31 14.53 13.19
CA GLU A 174 -12.52 14.91 14.35
C GLU A 174 -11.21 14.12 14.35
N PHE A 175 -10.11 14.78 14.67
CA PHE A 175 -8.83 14.13 14.86
C PHE A 175 -8.01 14.81 15.95
N TYR A 176 -6.96 14.14 16.39
CA TYR A 176 -6.02 14.69 17.34
C TYR A 176 -4.66 14.91 16.71
N SER A 177 -3.92 15.92 17.20
CA SER A 177 -2.53 16.14 16.82
C SER A 177 -1.63 16.28 18.03
N GLN A 178 -0.48 15.62 17.98
CA GLN A 178 0.63 15.77 18.91
C GLN A 178 1.90 16.01 18.10
N ASP A 179 2.62 17.10 18.39
CA ASP A 179 3.80 17.54 17.64
C ASP A 179 3.55 17.66 16.13
N GLY A 180 2.33 18.06 15.76
CA GLY A 180 1.89 18.19 14.37
C GLY A 180 1.45 16.88 13.70
N LYS A 181 1.60 15.71 14.34
CA LYS A 181 1.21 14.41 13.76
C LYS A 181 -0.25 14.08 14.03
N ILE A 182 -1.00 13.78 12.97
CA ILE A 182 -2.42 13.38 13.02
C ILE A 182 -2.57 11.98 13.62
N SER A 183 -3.59 11.79 14.46
CA SER A 183 -3.92 10.53 15.14
C SER A 183 -5.40 10.52 15.60
N ASN A 184 -5.93 9.34 15.93
CA ASN A 184 -7.32 9.14 16.39
C ASN A 184 -8.36 9.86 15.52
N VAL A 185 -8.32 9.61 14.22
CA VAL A 185 -9.28 10.19 13.27
C VAL A 185 -10.61 9.46 13.38
N ARG A 186 -11.70 10.21 13.45
CA ARG A 186 -13.06 9.66 13.51
C ARG A 186 -14.10 10.61 12.93
N GLY A 187 -15.17 10.05 12.39
CA GLY A 187 -16.36 10.80 12.01
C GLY A 187 -17.15 11.23 13.24
N ILE A 188 -17.65 12.45 13.23
CA ILE A 188 -18.62 12.97 14.20
C ILE A 188 -19.94 13.21 13.47
N ASN A 189 -21.05 12.87 14.11
CA ASN A 189 -22.41 13.02 13.56
C ASN A 189 -22.67 12.29 12.22
N SER A 190 -21.87 11.29 11.87
CA SER A 190 -22.07 10.55 10.61
C SER A 190 -23.30 9.64 10.66
N LYS A 191 -24.07 9.65 9.57
CA LYS A 191 -25.28 8.82 9.39
C LYS A 191 -25.00 7.46 8.77
N ASP A 192 -23.82 7.28 8.19
CA ASP A 192 -23.40 6.06 7.49
C ASP A 192 -21.92 5.76 7.77
N TYR A 193 -21.36 4.73 7.13
CA TYR A 193 -19.95 4.31 7.30
C TYR A 193 -18.96 5.05 6.39
N PHE A 194 -19.40 5.90 5.47
CA PHE A 194 -18.51 6.58 4.54
C PHE A 194 -17.61 7.63 5.21
N TRP A 195 -17.92 8.04 6.45
CA TRP A 195 -16.99 8.84 7.27
C TRP A 195 -15.62 8.18 7.41
N LEU A 196 -15.53 6.85 7.35
CA LEU A 196 -14.26 6.13 7.41
C LEU A 196 -13.34 6.56 6.25
N TYR A 197 -13.88 6.67 5.04
CA TYR A 197 -13.10 7.06 3.85
C TYR A 197 -12.78 8.55 3.82
N ALA A 198 -13.66 9.39 4.36
CA ALA A 198 -13.36 10.79 4.62
C ALA A 198 -12.24 10.95 5.67
N GLY A 199 -12.28 10.15 6.74
CA GLY A 199 -11.23 10.10 7.77
C GLY A 199 -9.89 9.62 7.23
N GLU A 200 -9.87 8.60 6.36
CA GLU A 200 -8.65 8.13 5.68
C GLU A 200 -7.94 9.25 4.91
N ALA A 201 -8.68 10.18 4.30
CA ALA A 201 -8.08 11.32 3.62
C ALA A 201 -7.38 12.28 4.60
N VAL A 202 -7.95 12.50 5.79
CA VAL A 202 -7.31 13.27 6.87
C VAL A 202 -6.07 12.55 7.39
N GLU A 203 -6.13 11.24 7.61
CA GLU A 203 -4.96 10.42 7.99
C GLU A 203 -3.85 10.49 6.93
N TYR A 204 -4.23 10.51 5.65
CA TYR A 204 -3.30 10.59 4.54
C TYR A 204 -2.50 11.89 4.51
N ALA A 205 -3.05 13.01 5.01
CA ALA A 205 -2.30 14.26 5.16
C ALA A 205 -1.11 14.13 6.13
N LYS A 206 -1.20 13.18 7.09
CA LYS A 206 -0.22 12.82 8.14
C LYS A 206 0.10 13.92 9.15
N THR A 207 0.25 15.15 8.71
CA THR A 207 0.83 16.24 9.49
C THR A 207 0.12 17.57 9.26
N ILE A 208 -0.04 18.31 10.34
CA ILE A 208 -0.53 19.68 10.38
C ILE A 208 0.49 20.58 11.08
N GLN A 209 0.40 21.88 10.84
CA GLN A 209 1.01 22.91 11.68
C GLN A 209 -0.11 23.64 12.45
N PRO A 210 -0.22 23.45 13.77
CA PRO A 210 -1.18 24.19 14.59
C PRO A 210 -0.71 25.63 14.84
N LYS A 211 -1.66 26.54 15.06
CA LYS A 211 -1.40 27.93 15.48
C LYS A 211 -0.61 27.93 16.78
N LYS A 212 0.41 28.79 16.91
CA LYS A 212 1.35 28.81 18.07
C LYS A 212 0.66 28.92 19.43
N ALA A 213 -0.50 29.56 19.52
CA ALA A 213 -1.28 29.62 20.76
C ALA A 213 -1.76 28.23 21.25
N ASN A 214 -1.83 27.26 20.34
CA ASN A 214 -2.23 25.88 20.60
C ASN A 214 -1.01 24.95 20.78
N TRP A 215 0.22 25.47 20.90
CA TRP A 215 1.41 24.69 21.27
C TRP A 215 1.48 24.48 22.80
N SER A 216 0.50 23.79 23.37
CA SER A 216 0.75 23.12 24.66
C SER A 216 1.27 21.71 24.38
N LYS A 217 2.14 21.16 25.24
CA LYS A 217 2.76 19.83 25.14
C LYS A 217 1.76 18.64 25.09
N ASN A 218 0.47 18.93 24.96
CA ASN A 218 -0.62 17.98 25.03
C ASN A 218 -1.17 17.69 23.64
N ARG A 219 -1.91 16.59 23.57
CA ARG A 219 -2.66 16.17 22.40
C ARG A 219 -3.85 17.12 22.19
N HIS A 220 -3.89 17.82 21.07
CA HIS A 220 -4.95 18.78 20.73
C HIS A 220 -5.96 18.19 19.77
N LYS A 221 -7.21 18.62 19.90
CA LYS A 221 -8.33 18.13 19.10
C LYS A 221 -8.67 19.15 18.00
N PHE A 222 -8.86 18.66 16.78
CA PHE A 222 -9.18 19.47 15.60
C PHE A 222 -10.34 18.84 14.85
N THR A 223 -10.98 19.65 14.00
CA THR A 223 -12.08 19.22 13.14
C THR A 223 -11.88 19.72 11.72
N ASP A 224 -12.41 18.98 10.76
CA ASP A 224 -12.51 19.33 9.35
C ASP A 224 -13.82 18.78 8.79
N THR A 225 -14.35 19.40 7.74
CA THR A 225 -15.50 18.86 6.99
C THR A 225 -14.99 18.41 5.62
N ILE A 226 -15.15 17.11 5.35
CA ILE A 226 -14.72 16.48 4.10
C ILE A 226 -15.94 16.17 3.25
N THR A 227 -16.04 16.78 2.07
CA THR A 227 -16.96 16.32 1.03
C THR A 227 -16.36 15.08 0.37
N LEU A 228 -17.11 13.99 0.33
CA LEU A 228 -16.70 12.73 -0.28
C LEU A 228 -17.51 12.53 -1.57
N SER A 229 -16.83 12.12 -2.64
CA SER A 229 -17.47 11.71 -3.89
C SER A 229 -16.86 10.39 -4.35
N ARG A 230 -17.64 9.59 -5.05
CA ARG A 230 -17.18 8.34 -5.68
C ARG A 230 -17.23 8.50 -7.18
N LYS A 231 -16.09 8.25 -7.83
CA LYS A 231 -15.95 8.39 -9.29
C LYS A 231 -15.31 7.18 -9.94
N CYS A 232 -15.96 6.68 -10.99
CA CYS A 232 -15.54 5.54 -11.80
C CYS A 232 -15.14 6.01 -13.21
N ASN A 233 -14.20 6.96 -13.30
CA ASN A 233 -13.83 7.62 -14.56
C ASN A 233 -12.94 6.77 -15.48
N SER A 234 -12.75 5.49 -15.16
CA SER A 234 -12.00 4.58 -16.03
C SER A 234 -12.89 4.08 -17.18
N LYS A 235 -12.26 3.76 -18.31
CA LYS A 235 -12.89 2.81 -19.25
C LYS A 235 -13.20 1.51 -18.50
N PRO A 236 -14.23 0.75 -18.92
CA PRO A 236 -14.47 -0.56 -18.36
C PRO A 236 -13.19 -1.42 -18.41
N ILE A 237 -12.90 -2.14 -17.33
CA ILE A 237 -11.70 -2.94 -17.13
C ILE A 237 -11.97 -4.43 -17.18
#